data_AF-A0A2P5NIU4-F1
#
_entry.id   AF-A0A2P5NIU4-F1
#
_cell.length_a   1.000
_cell.length_b   1.000
_cell.length_c   1.000
_cell.angle_alpha   90.00
_cell.angle_beta   90.00
_cell.angle_gamma   90.00
#
_symmetry.space_group_name_H-M   'P 1'
#
loop_
_entity.id
_entity.type
_entity.pdbx_description
1 polymer ?
#
loop_
_entity_poly.entity_id
_entity_poly.type
_entity_poly.pdbx_seq_one_letter_code
_entity_poly.pdbx_strand_id
1 'polypeptide(L)'
;MRARLFAILSTVILAGAAGAQEGPPTGGQAIGGLFDALGFLKPPPPAPDFVRESRPERLDYVPLAPRPETSRRRPAAEAQTVGAELDRAIAENRRKAARVKTPN
;
A
#
# COMPACT_ATOMS: atom_id res chain seq x y z
N MET A 1 -17.95 14.26 -47.88
CA MET A 1 -19.00 13.73 -46.97
C MET A 1 -18.64 12.39 -46.34
N ARG A 2 -18.13 11.40 -47.08
CA ARG A 2 -17.83 10.05 -46.56
C ARG A 2 -16.81 10.02 -45.40
N ALA A 3 -15.77 10.85 -45.45
CA ALA A 3 -14.76 10.92 -44.39
C ALA A 3 -15.31 11.45 -43.03
N ARG A 4 -16.28 12.38 -43.06
CA ARG A 4 -16.95 12.87 -41.84
C ARG A 4 -17.87 11.81 -41.24
N LEU A 5 -18.56 11.05 -42.10
CA LEU A 5 -19.39 9.92 -41.66
C LEU A 5 -18.53 8.83 -41.01
N PHE A 6 -17.37 8.52 -41.58
CA PHE A 6 -16.42 7.57 -41.02
C PHE A 6 -15.83 8.05 -39.68
N ALA A 7 -15.51 9.34 -39.57
CA ALA A 7 -15.01 9.93 -38.32
C ALA A 7 -16.06 9.83 -37.21
N ILE A 8 -17.32 10.18 -37.50
CA ILE A 8 -18.43 10.08 -36.54
C ILE A 8 -18.65 8.63 -36.11
N LEU A 9 -18.70 7.71 -37.07
CA LEU A 9 -18.91 6.28 -36.81
C LEU A 9 -17.78 5.68 -35.95
N SER A 10 -16.53 6.08 -36.20
CA SER A 10 -15.38 5.59 -35.42
C SER A 10 -15.36 6.14 -33.99
N THR A 11 -15.78 7.39 -33.76
CA THR A 11 -15.96 7.90 -32.38
C THR A 11 -17.06 7.17 -31.61
N VAL A 12 -18.17 6.79 -32.26
CA VAL A 12 -19.28 6.07 -31.60
C VAL A 12 -18.86 4.65 -31.22
N ILE A 13 -18.10 3.97 -32.09
CA ILE A 13 -17.62 2.60 -31.83
C ILE A 13 -16.59 2.59 -30.70
N LEU A 14 -15.67 3.57 -30.67
CA LEU A 14 -14.62 3.62 -29.65
C LEU A 14 -15.16 3.98 -28.25
N ALA A 15 -16.24 4.78 -28.18
CA ALA A 15 -16.92 5.09 -26.92
C ALA A 15 -17.68 3.88 -26.34
N GLY A 16 -18.16 2.96 -27.19
CA GLY A 16 -18.87 1.74 -26.75
C GLY A 16 -17.96 0.66 -26.16
N ALA A 17 -16.67 0.65 -26.50
CA ALA A 17 -15.72 -0.35 -26.02
C ALA A 17 -15.31 -0.17 -24.54
N ALA A 18 -15.54 1.02 -23.96
CA ALA A 18 -15.19 1.31 -22.56
C ALA A 18 -16.16 0.69 -21.53
N GLY A 19 -17.35 0.22 -21.95
CA GLY A 19 -18.36 -0.39 -21.07
C GLY A 19 -18.41 -1.93 -21.08
N ALA A 20 -17.56 -2.60 -21.87
CA ALA A 20 -17.64 -4.04 -22.11
C ALA A 20 -16.80 -4.91 -21.14
N GLN A 21 -16.23 -4.34 -20.07
CA GLN A 21 -15.45 -5.08 -19.07
C GLN A 21 -16.30 -5.71 -17.96
N GLU A 22 -17.60 -5.40 -17.90
CA GLU A 22 -18.55 -6.09 -17.04
C GLU A 22 -19.23 -7.19 -17.87
N GLY A 23 -19.36 -8.39 -17.29
CA GLY A 23 -19.91 -9.58 -17.97
C GLY A 23 -21.30 -9.35 -18.61
N PRO A 24 -21.82 -10.30 -19.40
CA PRO A 24 -23.00 -10.09 -20.22
C PRO A 24 -24.15 -9.49 -19.39
N PRO A 25 -24.61 -8.27 -19.71
CA PRO A 25 -25.56 -7.57 -18.87
C PRO A 25 -26.83 -8.39 -18.82
N THR A 26 -27.24 -8.78 -17.62
CA THR A 26 -28.56 -9.38 -17.42
C THR A 26 -29.61 -8.35 -17.86
N GLY A 27 -30.76 -8.77 -18.40
CA GLY A 27 -31.80 -7.83 -18.86
C GLY A 27 -32.20 -6.79 -17.81
N GLY A 28 -32.05 -7.12 -16.52
CA GLY A 28 -32.24 -6.19 -15.40
C GLY A 28 -31.20 -5.06 -15.33
N GLN A 29 -29.93 -5.31 -15.68
CA GLN A 29 -28.88 -4.26 -15.70
C GLN A 29 -29.11 -3.25 -16.83
N ALA A 30 -29.60 -3.68 -17.98
CA ALA A 30 -29.91 -2.76 -19.09
C ALA A 30 -31.07 -1.81 -18.76
N ILE A 31 -32.10 -2.32 -18.08
CA ILE A 31 -33.22 -1.52 -17.60
C ILE A 31 -32.74 -0.60 -16.46
N GLY A 32 -31.99 -1.12 -15.49
CA GLY A 32 -31.40 -0.33 -14.40
C GLY A 32 -30.58 0.85 -14.92
N GLY A 33 -29.70 0.63 -15.90
CA GLY A 33 -28.88 1.68 -16.51
C GLY A 33 -29.68 2.78 -17.21
N LEU A 34 -30.82 2.44 -17.82
CA LEU A 34 -31.72 3.44 -18.42
C LEU A 34 -32.39 4.33 -17.36
N PHE A 35 -32.85 3.73 -16.26
CA PHE A 35 -33.47 4.48 -15.16
C PHE A 35 -32.47 5.30 -14.35
N ASP A 36 -31.23 4.82 -14.21
CA ASP A 36 -30.12 5.57 -13.62
C ASP A 36 -29.76 6.78 -14.49
N ALA A 37 -29.67 6.60 -15.82
CA ALA A 37 -29.35 7.68 -16.76
C ALA A 37 -30.43 8.79 -16.79
N LEU A 38 -31.68 8.43 -16.51
CA LEU A 38 -32.80 9.37 -16.40
C LEU A 38 -32.94 9.98 -14.99
N GLY A 39 -32.10 9.58 -14.03
CA GLY A 39 -32.12 10.09 -12.67
C GLY A 39 -33.35 9.69 -11.85
N PHE A 40 -34.09 8.66 -12.28
CA PHE A 40 -35.28 8.18 -11.57
C PHE A 40 -34.93 7.28 -10.38
N LEU A 41 -33.70 6.78 -10.31
CA LEU A 41 -33.23 5.95 -9.22
C LEU A 41 -32.52 6.80 -8.17
N LYS A 42 -32.89 6.57 -6.91
CA LYS A 42 -32.12 7.06 -5.78
C LYS A 42 -30.79 6.30 -5.76
N PRO A 43 -29.63 6.98 -5.70
CA PRO A 43 -28.36 6.29 -5.67
C PRO A 43 -28.31 5.34 -4.46
N PRO A 44 -27.71 4.14 -4.60
CA PRO A 44 -27.58 3.22 -3.50
C PRO A 44 -26.80 3.89 -2.35
N PRO A 45 -27.11 3.54 -1.09
CA PRO A 45 -26.31 4.02 0.02
C PRO A 45 -24.85 3.58 -0.16
N PRO A 46 -23.87 4.38 0.31
CA PRO A 46 -22.47 3.99 0.25
C PRO A 46 -22.27 2.67 1.00
N ALA A 47 -21.36 1.84 0.48
CA ALA A 47 -21.01 0.58 1.15
C ALA A 47 -20.49 0.88 2.57
N PRO A 48 -20.92 0.11 3.58
CA PRO A 48 -20.45 0.29 4.95
C PRO A 48 -18.93 0.07 5.01
N ASP A 49 -18.23 1.00 5.67
CA ASP A 49 -16.80 0.88 5.93
C ASP A 49 -16.62 0.10 7.23
N PHE A 50 -16.72 -1.22 7.14
CA PHE A 50 -16.62 -2.12 8.29
C PHE A 50 -15.33 -1.91 9.09
N VAL A 51 -14.24 -1.48 8.46
CA VAL A 51 -12.96 -1.22 9.14
C VAL A 51 -13.11 0.01 10.04
N ARG A 52 -13.73 1.07 9.53
CA ARG A 52 -13.93 2.30 10.29
C ARG A 52 -15.00 2.13 11.37
N GLU A 53 -16.06 1.39 11.08
CA GLU A 53 -17.17 1.14 12.00
C GLU A 53 -16.82 0.18 13.13
N SER A 54 -15.95 -0.82 12.88
CA SER A 54 -15.52 -1.78 13.91
C SER A 54 -14.36 -1.28 14.77
N ARG A 55 -13.70 -0.19 14.38
CA ARG A 55 -12.55 0.34 15.11
C ARG A 55 -13.02 1.01 16.41
N PRO A 56 -12.58 0.53 17.59
CA PRO A 56 -12.88 1.20 18.84
C PRO A 56 -12.19 2.58 18.88
N GLU A 57 -12.89 3.60 19.41
CA GLU A 57 -12.36 4.97 19.51
C GLU A 57 -11.12 5.05 20.41
N ARG A 58 -11.01 4.14 21.38
CA ARG A 58 -9.88 4.02 22.29
C ARG A 58 -9.40 2.58 22.31
N LEU A 59 -8.10 2.40 22.11
CA LEU A 59 -7.43 1.13 22.30
C LEU A 59 -6.76 1.17 23.67
N ASP A 60 -7.25 0.35 24.60
CA ASP A 60 -6.60 0.12 25.90
C ASP A 60 -5.40 -0.81 25.72
N TYR A 61 -4.46 -0.41 24.88
CA TYR A 61 -3.25 -1.15 24.61
C TYR A 61 -2.27 -0.97 25.77
N VAL A 62 -2.03 -2.05 26.51
CA VAL A 62 -0.94 -2.13 27.49
C VAL A 62 0.27 -2.74 26.81
N PRO A 63 1.36 -1.98 26.57
CA PRO A 63 2.58 -2.54 26.01
C PRO A 63 3.14 -3.61 26.95
N LEU A 64 3.36 -4.82 26.40
CA LEU A 64 3.91 -5.96 27.13
C LEU A 64 5.39 -5.80 27.50
N ALA A 65 6.09 -4.87 26.85
CA ALA A 65 7.50 -4.60 27.08
C ALA A 65 7.67 -3.26 27.80
N PRO A 66 8.64 -3.15 28.72
CA PRO A 66 9.02 -1.86 29.29
C PRO A 66 9.41 -0.91 28.14
N ARG A 67 8.91 0.33 28.20
CA ARG A 67 9.30 1.38 27.24
C ARG A 67 10.83 1.50 27.29
N PRO A 68 11.53 1.46 26.14
CA PRO A 68 12.95 1.74 26.12
C PRO A 68 13.14 3.15 26.66
N GLU A 69 13.91 3.29 27.75
CA GLU A 69 14.27 4.60 28.26
C GLU A 69 14.96 5.36 27.14
N THR A 70 14.50 6.58 26.87
CA THR A 70 15.16 7.46 25.91
C THR A 70 16.55 7.76 26.45
N SER A 71 17.54 7.04 25.92
CA SER A 71 18.90 7.09 26.45
C SER A 71 19.37 8.54 26.44
N ARG A 72 19.75 9.06 27.61
CA ARG A 72 20.47 10.33 27.71
C ARG A 72 21.59 10.32 26.68
N ARG A 73 21.65 11.37 25.85
CA ARG A 73 22.70 11.56 24.83
C ARG A 73 24.04 11.20 25.46
N ARG A 74 24.66 10.09 25.03
CA ARG A 74 25.99 9.71 25.53
C ARG A 74 26.95 10.85 25.18
N PRO A 75 27.78 11.34 26.12
CA PRO A 75 28.75 12.38 25.83
C PRO A 75 29.67 11.92 24.69
N ALA A 76 30.04 12.84 23.80
CA ALA A 76 30.80 12.52 22.58
C ALA A 76 32.12 11.78 22.87
N ALA A 77 32.72 11.98 24.04
CA ALA A 77 33.90 11.26 24.50
C ALA A 77 33.64 9.75 24.69
N GLU A 78 32.47 9.38 25.23
CA GLU A 78 32.10 7.97 25.45
C GLU A 78 31.76 7.26 24.13
N ALA A 79 31.24 7.99 23.14
CA ALA A 79 31.07 7.45 21.79
C ALA A 79 32.42 7.14 21.11
N GLN A 80 33.43 7.99 21.32
CA GLN A 80 34.77 7.79 20.76
C GLN A 80 35.50 6.61 21.41
N THR A 81 35.37 6.43 22.73
CA THR A 81 35.97 5.28 23.43
C THR A 81 35.34 3.96 22.96
N VAL A 82 34.01 3.92 22.84
CA VAL A 82 33.29 2.74 22.32
C VAL A 82 33.69 2.46 20.86
N GLY A 83 33.85 3.48 20.02
CA GLY A 83 34.32 3.32 18.65
C GLY A 83 35.72 2.69 18.57
N ALA A 84 36.66 3.17 19.39
CA ALA A 84 38.01 2.62 19.45
C ALA A 84 38.04 1.16 19.96
N GLU A 85 37.15 0.79 20.88
CA GLU A 85 37.01 -0.59 21.34
C GLU A 85 36.46 -1.51 20.25
N LEU A 86 35.45 -1.06 19.49
CA LEU A 86 34.92 -1.80 18.36
C LEU A 86 35.97 -2.04 17.28
N ASP A 87 36.76 -1.02 16.92
CA ASP A 87 37.79 -1.16 15.90
C ASP A 87 38.87 -2.17 16.30
N ARG A 88 39.26 -2.18 17.58
CA ARG A 88 40.19 -3.19 18.12
C ARG A 88 39.59 -4.60 18.04
N ALA A 89 38.33 -4.76 18.46
CA ALA A 89 37.65 -6.05 18.39
C ALA A 89 37.50 -6.57 16.96
N ILE A 90 37.19 -5.68 16.00
CA ILE A 90 37.11 -6.01 14.57
C ILE A 90 38.48 -6.48 14.06
N ALA A 91 39.56 -5.78 14.40
CA ALA A 91 40.91 -6.16 13.99
C ALA A 91 41.32 -7.53 14.55
N GLU A 92 41.00 -7.81 15.81
CA GLU A 92 41.25 -9.11 16.43
C GLU A 92 40.42 -10.23 15.80
N ASN A 93 39.14 -9.99 15.54
CA ASN A 93 38.27 -10.96 14.89
C ASN A 93 38.71 -11.26 13.47
N ARG A 94 39.16 -10.26 12.70
CA ARG A 94 39.76 -10.46 11.38
C ARG A 94 41.03 -11.30 11.45
N ARG A 95 41.91 -11.05 12.43
CA ARG A 95 43.12 -11.86 12.66
C ARG A 95 42.79 -13.32 13.01
N LYS A 96 41.76 -13.54 13.82
CA LYS A 96 41.29 -14.88 14.19
C LYS A 96 40.67 -15.60 13.00
N ALA A 97 39.80 -14.92 12.24
CA ALA A 97 39.17 -15.46 11.04
C ALA A 97 40.21 -15.86 9.97
N ALA A 98 41.25 -15.04 9.78
CA ALA A 98 42.34 -15.36 8.84
C ALA A 98 43.16 -16.61 9.22
N ARG A 99 43.06 -17.09 10.47
CA ARG A 99 43.74 -18.31 10.94
C ARG A 99 42.87 -19.56 10.83
N VAL A 100 41.59 -19.42 10.50
CA VAL A 100 40.70 -20.56 10.31
C VAL A 100 40.80 -21.01 8.85
N LYS A 101 41.34 -22.22 8.64
CA LYS A 101 41.37 -22.85 7.32
C LYS A 101 39.95 -23.27 6.95
N THR A 102 39.33 -22.60 5.98
CA THR A 102 38.04 -23.02 5.42
C THR A 102 38.26 -24.36 4.71
N PRO A 103 37.56 -25.44 5.10
CA PRO A 103 37.63 -26.70 4.35
C PRO A 103 36.92 -26.52 3.00
N ASN A 104 37.54 -27.06 1.93
CA ASN A 104 36.92 -27.17 0.60
C ASN A 104 35.97 -28.37 0.56
#